data_AF-M1EKA6-F1
#
_entry.id   AF-M1EKA6-F1
#
_cell.length_a   1.000
_cell.length_b   1.000
_cell.length_c   1.000
_cell.angle_alpha   90.00
_cell.angle_beta   90.00
_cell.angle_gamma   90.00
#
_symmetry.space_group_name_H-M   'P 1'
#
loop_
_entity.id
_entity.type
_entity.pdbx_description
1 polymer ?
#
loop_
_entity_poly.entity_id
_entity_poly.type
_entity_poly.pdbx_seq_one_letter_code
_entity_poly.pdbx_strand_id
1 'polypeptide(L)' 'ANFFEMDIPKIDIYHYELDIKPEKCPRRVNREIVEHMVQHFKTQIFGDRKPVFDGRKNLYTAMPLPIGRD' A
#
# COMPACT_ATOMS: atom_id res chain seq x y z
N ALA A 1 6.22 -31.77 -4.11
CA ALA A 1 6.00 -30.61 -5.01
C ALA A 1 5.96 -29.35 -4.15
N ASN A 2 6.44 -28.22 -4.68
CA ASN A 2 6.67 -26.98 -3.93
C ASN A 2 5.61 -25.91 -4.29
N PHE A 3 4.42 -26.38 -4.67
CA PHE A 3 3.31 -25.57 -5.12
C PHE A 3 2.14 -25.79 -4.17
N PHE A 4 1.47 -24.71 -3.79
CA PHE A 4 0.30 -24.70 -2.95
C PHE A 4 -0.84 -24.03 -3.70
N GLU A 5 -2.01 -24.64 -3.68
CA GLU A 5 -3.21 -24.09 -4.29
C GLU A 5 -3.68 -22.84 -3.52
N MET A 6 -4.09 -21.81 -4.24
CA MET A 6 -4.61 -20.57 -3.67
C MET A 6 -5.77 -20.06 -4.50
N ASP A 7 -6.86 -19.71 -3.83
CA ASP A 7 -8.00 -19.02 -4.43
C ASP A 7 -7.84 -17.51 -4.31
N ILE A 8 -8.00 -16.81 -5.44
CA ILE A 8 -7.93 -15.35 -5.49
C ILE A 8 -9.37 -14.82 -5.60
N PRO A 9 -9.79 -13.93 -4.69
CA PRO A 9 -11.13 -13.35 -4.75
C PRO A 9 -11.30 -12.47 -5.99
N LYS A 10 -12.51 -12.49 -6.58
CA LYS A 10 -12.87 -11.64 -7.71
C LYS A 10 -13.25 -10.24 -7.22
N ILE A 11 -12.23 -9.44 -6.90
CA ILE A 11 -12.39 -8.07 -6.43
C ILE A 11 -11.55 -7.11 -7.27
N ASP A 12 -11.95 -5.85 -7.30
CA ASP A 12 -11.12 -4.79 -7.85
C ASP A 12 -9.99 -4.45 -6.87
N ILE A 13 -8.81 -4.16 -7.43
CA ILE A 13 -7.63 -3.73 -6.67
C ILE A 13 -7.31 -2.30 -7.09
N TYR A 14 -7.14 -1.43 -6.11
CA TYR A 14 -6.81 -0.03 -6.34
C TYR A 14 -5.31 0.16 -6.20
N HIS A 15 -4.69 0.67 -7.26
CA HIS A 15 -3.26 0.95 -7.35
C HIS A 15 -2.99 2.45 -7.19
N TYR A 16 -1.98 2.77 -6.37
CA TYR A 16 -1.50 4.13 -6.15
C TYR A 16 0.01 4.18 -6.36
N GLU A 17 0.49 5.24 -7.02
CA GLU A 17 1.91 5.54 -7.12
C GLU A 17 2.35 6.43 -5.96
N LEU A 18 3.37 6.00 -5.23
CA LEU A 18 4.01 6.77 -4.16
C LEU A 18 5.32 7.39 -4.66
N ASP A 19 5.47 8.69 -4.44
CA ASP A 19 6.71 9.44 -4.66
C ASP A 19 7.38 9.75 -3.31
N ILE A 20 8.42 8.99 -2.95
CA ILE A 20 9.17 9.15 -1.69
C ILE A 20 10.48 9.87 -1.99
N LYS A 21 10.71 11.02 -1.32
CA LYS A 21 11.93 11.82 -1.47
C LYS A 21 12.78 11.75 -0.19
N PRO A 22 14.10 11.48 -0.31
CA PRO A 22 14.86 11.27 -1.54
C PRO A 22 14.66 9.88 -2.18
N GLU A 23 14.78 9.80 -3.52
CA GLU A 23 14.38 8.62 -4.32
C GLU A 23 15.24 7.36 -4.13
N LYS A 24 16.49 7.50 -3.66
CA LYS A 24 17.48 6.40 -3.57
C LYS A 24 17.58 5.77 -2.17
N CYS A 25 16.50 5.76 -1.42
CA CYS A 25 16.46 5.11 -0.11
C CYS A 25 16.42 3.57 -0.24
N PRO A 26 17.05 2.82 0.70
CA PRO A 26 16.91 1.37 0.75
C PRO A 26 15.43 0.96 0.88
N ARG A 27 15.02 -0.14 0.24
CA ARG A 27 13.62 -0.62 0.28
C ARG A 27 13.10 -0.85 1.71
N ARG A 28 13.98 -1.23 2.64
CA ARG A 28 13.63 -1.40 4.07
C ARG A 28 13.15 -0.08 4.66
N VAL A 29 13.92 0.99 4.44
CA VAL A 29 13.59 2.35 4.89
C VAL A 29 12.28 2.83 4.25
N ASN A 30 12.08 2.58 2.95
CA ASN A 30 10.81 2.94 2.30
C ASN A 30 9.61 2.21 2.93
N ARG A 31 9.77 0.94 3.33
CA ARG A 31 8.70 0.20 4.02
C ARG A 31 8.44 0.76 5.41
N GLU A 32 9.47 1.09 6.18
CA GLU A 32 9.34 1.74 7.49
C GLU A 32 8.59 3.08 7.35
N ILE A 33 8.95 3.91 6.36
CA ILE A 33 8.27 5.18 6.07
C ILE A 33 6.78 4.96 5.75
N VAL A 34 6.46 4.02 4.85
CA VAL A 34 5.08 3.74 4.47
C VAL A 34 4.30 3.14 5.64
N GLU A 35 4.90 2.28 6.46
CA GLU A 35 4.27 1.75 7.67
C GLU A 35 3.93 2.86 8.66
N HIS A 36 4.87 3.78 8.91
CA HIS A 36 4.61 4.97 9.74
C HIS A 36 3.50 5.84 9.16
N MET A 37 3.47 6.07 7.85
CA MET A 37 2.41 6.81 7.17
C MET A 37 1.04 6.14 7.37
N VAL A 38 0.95 4.82 7.18
CA VAL A 38 -0.31 4.07 7.32
C VAL A 38 -0.82 4.12 8.77
N GLN A 39 0.08 3.99 9.75
CA GLN A 39 -0.27 4.06 11.17
C GLN A 39 -0.72 5.47 11.59
N HIS A 40 0.03 6.50 11.18
CA HIS A 40 -0.23 7.88 11.62
C HIS A 40 -1.47 8.47 10.95
N PHE A 41 -1.68 8.20 9.66
CA PHE A 41 -2.83 8.68 8.89
C PHE A 41 -3.99 7.68 8.87
N LYS A 42 -4.05 6.77 9.85
CA LYS A 42 -5.10 5.75 9.94
C LYS A 42 -6.50 6.37 9.93
N THR A 43 -6.77 7.38 10.75
CA THR A 43 -8.13 7.95 10.85
C THR A 43 -8.51 8.83 9.66
N GLN A 44 -7.53 9.42 8.97
CA GLN A 44 -7.75 10.42 7.92
C GLN A 44 -7.86 9.78 6.53
N ILE A 45 -7.00 8.80 6.22
CA ILE A 45 -6.86 8.25 4.86
C ILE A 45 -7.15 6.76 4.85
N PHE A 46 -6.46 5.98 5.69
CA PHE A 46 -6.44 4.52 5.54
C PHE A 46 -7.67 3.84 6.16
N GLY A 47 -8.26 4.40 7.22
CA GLY A 47 -9.29 3.75 8.03
C GLY A 47 -8.80 2.38 8.52
N ASP A 48 -9.62 1.35 8.33
CA ASP A 48 -9.24 -0.04 8.61
C ASP A 48 -8.67 -0.77 7.37
N ARG A 49 -8.36 -0.04 6.29
CA ARG A 49 -7.69 -0.61 5.11
C ARG A 49 -6.26 -1.02 5.48
N LYS A 50 -5.83 -2.16 4.95
CA LYS A 50 -4.47 -2.68 5.09
C LYS A 50 -3.77 -2.59 3.74
N PRO A 51 -3.18 -1.44 3.38
CA PRO A 51 -2.45 -1.31 2.13
C PRO A 51 -1.20 -2.19 2.12
N VAL A 52 -0.82 -2.67 0.93
CA VAL A 52 0.41 -3.42 0.72
C VAL A 52 1.33 -2.65 -0.21
N PHE A 53 2.62 -2.59 0.14
CA PHE A 53 3.62 -1.79 -0.55
C PHE A 53 4.81 -2.62 -1.02
N ASP A 54 5.23 -2.42 -2.27
CA ASP A 54 6.31 -3.18 -2.90
C ASP A 54 7.73 -2.77 -2.43
N GLY A 55 7.85 -1.66 -1.69
CA GLY A 55 9.12 -1.09 -1.24
C GLY A 55 9.72 -0.05 -2.19
N ARG A 56 9.02 0.29 -3.27
CA ARG A 56 9.43 1.28 -4.26
C ARG A 56 8.34 2.31 -4.50
N LYS A 57 7.41 2.02 -5.40
CA LYS A 57 6.42 2.99 -5.91
C LYS A 57 5.00 2.50 -5.80
N ASN A 58 4.78 1.18 -5.70
CA ASN A 58 3.45 0.62 -5.90
C ASN A 58 2.80 0.31 -4.56
N LEU A 59 1.69 0.99 -4.28
CA LEU A 59 0.82 0.73 -3.15
C LEU A 59 -0.52 0.18 -3.65
N TYR A 60 -1.00 -0.90 -3.04
CA TYR A 60 -2.28 -1.51 -3.41
C TYR A 60 -3.22 -1.59 -2.22
N THR A 61 -4.52 -1.45 -2.47
CA THR A 61 -5.58 -1.62 -1.48
C THR A 61 -6.77 -2.38 -2.06
N ALA A 62 -7.48 -3.10 -1.20
CA ALA A 62 -8.72 -3.80 -1.57
C ALA A 62 -9.96 -2.89 -1.60
N MET A 63 -9.84 -1.65 -1.11
CA MET A 63 -10.92 -0.65 -1.08
C MET A 63 -10.33 0.72 -1.40
N PRO A 64 -11.05 1.58 -2.15
CA PRO A 64 -10.49 2.86 -2.57
C PRO A 64 -10.21 3.75 -1.35
N LEU A 65 -9.06 4.42 -1.38
CA LEU A 65 -8.71 5.50 -0.47
C LEU A 65 -9.62 6.71 -0.73
N PRO A 66 -10.02 7.47 0.32
CA PRO A 66 -10.86 8.65 0.20
C PRO A 66 -10.04 9.87 -0.28
N ILE A 67 -9.33 9.75 -1.39
CA ILE A 67 -8.47 10.80 -1.97
C ILE A 67 -9.02 11.20 -3.35
N GLY A 68 -8.99 12.50 -3.67
CA GLY A 68 -9.46 13.03 -4.96
C GLY A 68 -10.99 13.02 -5.14
N ARG A 69 -11.75 13.04 -4.04
CA ARG A 69 -13.21 13.25 -4.04
C ARG A 69 -13.51 14.71 -3.70
N ASP A 70 -13.19 15.60 -4.62
CA ASP A 70 -13.76 16.96 -4.70
C ASP A 70 -14.70 17.02 -5.91
#